data_AF-A0A5C5ZQS6-F1
#
_entry.id   AF-A0A5C5ZQS6-F1
#
_cell.length_a   1.000
_cell.length_b   1.000
_cell.length_c   1.000
_cell.angle_alpha   90.00
_cell.angle_beta   90.00
_cell.angle_gamma   90.00
#
_symmetry.space_group_name_H-M   'P 1'
#
loop_
_entity.id
_entity.type
_entity.pdbx_description
1 polymer ?
#
loop_
_entity_poly.entity_id
_entity_poly.type
_entity_poly.pdbx_seq_one_letter_code
_entity_poly.pdbx_strand_id
1 'polypeptide(L)'
;MGVRQVAKLCLVVLLSLPASAAEKPRVFVLTDIENEPDDAQSMVRFLAYADQFDVEGLAATTSVDQKNKTAAWRIREIVEAYGKVQPNLLLHAPDFPAADELLPVVQEGLPTYGMNAVGEGKDLPASEMQIETVVADSRTIWVTVWGGPNVLAQALWKVRETRSKEELEDFVAKLRDYTISDQDDSGPWIRKNFPQLSYICSPGFHVGGASCRLGRSLYILFSR
;
A
#
# COMPACT_ATOMS: atom_id res chain seq x y z
N MET A 1 -65.23 -27.05 -36.80
CA MET A 1 -63.77 -27.20 -36.62
C MET A 1 -63.13 -25.82 -36.59
N GLY A 2 -62.76 -25.31 -35.42
CA GLY A 2 -62.11 -24.02 -35.28
C GLY A 2 -61.08 -24.10 -34.15
N VAL A 3 -59.81 -24.26 -34.52
CA VAL A 3 -58.69 -24.33 -33.58
C VAL A 3 -58.33 -22.91 -33.17
N ARG A 4 -58.56 -22.54 -31.90
CA ARG A 4 -58.09 -21.28 -31.32
C ARG A 4 -56.63 -21.46 -30.89
N GLN A 5 -55.71 -20.82 -31.61
CA GLN A 5 -54.31 -20.68 -31.16
C GLN A 5 -54.27 -19.73 -29.96
N VAL A 6 -53.83 -20.25 -28.80
CA VAL A 6 -53.50 -19.44 -27.63
C VAL A 6 -52.04 -19.05 -27.76
N ALA A 7 -51.77 -17.79 -28.12
CA ALA A 7 -50.42 -17.24 -28.13
C ALA A 7 -49.92 -17.13 -26.68
N LYS A 8 -48.90 -17.91 -26.32
CA LYS A 8 -48.18 -17.77 -25.04
C LYS A 8 -47.25 -16.57 -25.13
N LEU A 9 -47.59 -15.51 -24.44
CA LEU A 9 -46.71 -14.35 -24.23
C LEU A 9 -45.64 -14.74 -23.19
N CYS A 10 -44.43 -15.04 -23.66
CA CYS A 10 -43.27 -15.21 -22.78
C CYS A 10 -42.75 -13.81 -22.38
N LEU A 11 -43.02 -13.41 -21.15
CA LEU A 11 -42.42 -12.24 -20.52
C LEU A 11 -40.95 -12.58 -20.15
N VAL A 12 -40.00 -12.06 -20.92
CA VAL A 12 -38.57 -12.13 -20.57
C VAL A 12 -38.30 -11.03 -19.54
N VAL A 13 -38.14 -11.42 -18.28
CA VAL A 13 -37.65 -10.52 -17.23
C VAL A 13 -36.13 -10.41 -17.41
N LEU A 14 -35.68 -9.29 -17.96
CA LEU A 14 -34.26 -8.90 -17.95
C LEU A 14 -33.90 -8.54 -16.51
N LEU A 15 -33.34 -9.50 -15.78
CA LEU A 15 -32.65 -9.24 -14.51
C LEU A 15 -31.40 -8.41 -14.82
N SER A 16 -31.50 -7.09 -14.62
CA SER A 16 -30.33 -6.22 -14.56
C SER A 16 -29.54 -6.61 -13.31
N LEU A 17 -28.52 -7.45 -13.47
CA LEU A 17 -27.52 -7.65 -12.44
C LEU A 17 -26.87 -6.29 -12.19
N PRO A 18 -26.83 -5.78 -10.94
CA PRO A 18 -26.03 -4.60 -10.66
C PRO A 18 -24.60 -4.92 -11.08
N ALA A 19 -24.02 -4.07 -11.93
CA ALA A 19 -22.59 -4.11 -12.15
C ALA A 19 -21.95 -3.96 -10.77
N SER A 20 -21.24 -4.98 -10.29
CA SER A 20 -20.43 -4.84 -9.09
C SER A 20 -19.47 -3.70 -9.37
N ALA A 21 -19.66 -2.57 -8.69
CA ALA A 21 -18.62 -1.55 -8.65
C ALA A 21 -17.35 -2.26 -8.19
N ALA A 22 -16.27 -2.17 -8.96
CA ALA A 22 -15.01 -2.74 -8.54
C ALA A 22 -14.62 -2.07 -7.22
N GLU A 23 -14.44 -2.86 -6.16
CA GLU A 23 -14.00 -2.33 -4.87
C GLU A 23 -12.66 -1.63 -5.03
N LYS A 24 -12.49 -0.48 -4.39
CA LYS A 24 -11.24 0.26 -4.41
C LYS A 24 -10.14 -0.58 -3.76
N PRO A 25 -8.96 -0.71 -4.38
CA PRO A 25 -7.82 -1.33 -3.73
C PRO A 25 -7.39 -0.51 -2.52
N ARG A 26 -7.09 -1.22 -1.43
CA ARG A 26 -6.55 -0.65 -0.19
C ARG A 26 -5.06 -0.40 -0.33
N VAL A 27 -4.58 0.77 0.07
CA VAL A 27 -3.18 1.17 -0.09
C VAL A 27 -2.59 1.73 1.20
N PHE A 28 -1.41 1.25 1.56
CA PHE A 28 -0.55 1.79 2.61
C PHE A 28 0.80 2.19 2.00
N VAL A 29 1.15 3.48 2.07
CA VAL A 29 2.39 3.99 1.46
C VAL A 29 3.50 4.10 2.51
N LEU A 30 4.69 3.57 2.21
CA LEU A 30 5.92 3.77 2.96
C LEU A 30 6.89 4.60 2.13
N THR A 31 7.26 5.80 2.58
CA THR A 31 8.04 6.76 1.79
C THR A 31 9.19 7.37 2.60
N ASP A 32 10.39 7.46 2.02
CA ASP A 32 11.52 8.19 2.60
C ASP A 32 11.56 9.65 2.13
N ILE A 33 10.38 10.25 1.97
CA ILE A 33 10.18 11.67 1.60
C ILE A 33 11.17 12.61 2.28
N GLU A 34 11.58 13.65 1.56
CA GLU A 34 12.71 14.56 1.88
C GLU A 34 14.12 13.96 1.74
N ASN A 35 14.24 12.75 1.17
CA ASN A 35 15.50 12.27 0.61
C ASN A 35 15.79 12.99 -0.71
N GLU A 36 14.83 12.84 -1.64
CA GLU A 36 14.81 13.44 -2.98
C GLU A 36 13.42 14.07 -3.24
N PRO A 37 13.27 14.95 -4.24
CA PRO A 37 12.00 15.62 -4.52
C PRO A 37 10.91 14.71 -5.11
N ASP A 38 11.27 13.52 -5.60
CA ASP A 38 10.40 12.59 -6.31
C ASP A 38 9.32 11.95 -5.41
N ASP A 39 9.62 11.64 -4.16
CA ASP A 39 8.62 11.12 -3.21
C ASP A 39 7.52 12.15 -2.92
N ALA A 40 7.87 13.43 -2.82
CA ALA A 40 6.90 14.51 -2.69
C ALA A 40 6.05 14.67 -3.96
N GLN A 41 6.66 14.58 -5.14
CA GLN A 41 5.95 14.61 -6.42
C GLN A 41 5.01 13.40 -6.59
N SER A 42 5.47 12.22 -6.17
CA SER A 42 4.71 10.97 -6.19
C SER A 42 3.53 11.03 -5.23
N MET A 43 3.71 11.63 -4.04
CA MET A 43 2.61 11.85 -3.09
C MET A 43 1.54 12.79 -3.67
N VAL A 44 1.95 13.91 -4.29
CA VAL A 44 1.01 14.82 -4.98
C VAL A 44 0.24 14.08 -6.07
N ARG A 45 0.93 13.27 -6.90
CA ARG A 45 0.28 12.47 -7.94
C ARG A 45 -0.66 11.43 -7.33
N PHE A 46 -0.25 10.71 -6.29
CA PHE A 46 -1.06 9.70 -5.63
C PHE A 46 -2.38 10.31 -5.12
N LEU A 47 -2.32 11.45 -4.45
CA LEU A 47 -3.50 12.14 -3.93
C LEU A 47 -4.44 12.65 -5.04
N ALA A 48 -3.89 13.01 -6.21
CA ALA A 48 -4.69 13.37 -7.39
C ALA A 48 -5.46 12.18 -8.00
N TYR A 49 -5.20 10.95 -7.55
CA TYR A 49 -5.93 9.72 -7.89
C TYR A 49 -6.53 9.04 -6.65
N ALA A 50 -6.62 9.74 -5.51
CA ALA A 50 -7.09 9.15 -4.25
C ALA A 50 -8.56 8.71 -4.32
N ASP A 51 -9.34 9.17 -5.29
CA ASP A 51 -10.67 8.64 -5.59
C ASP A 51 -10.65 7.16 -6.03
N GLN A 52 -9.51 6.65 -6.48
CA GLN A 52 -9.35 5.26 -6.93
C GLN A 52 -8.89 4.30 -5.83
N PHE A 53 -8.60 4.78 -4.62
CA PHE A 53 -7.99 3.98 -3.56
C PHE A 53 -8.71 4.17 -2.23
N ASP A 54 -8.70 3.12 -1.41
CA ASP A 54 -8.91 3.26 0.03
C ASP A 54 -7.53 3.52 0.66
N VAL A 55 -7.27 4.78 1.04
CA VAL A 55 -5.98 5.19 1.61
C VAL A 55 -5.96 4.85 3.09
N GLU A 56 -5.24 3.80 3.46
CA GLU A 56 -5.23 3.24 4.80
C GLU A 56 -4.04 3.71 5.65
N GLY A 57 -3.01 4.27 5.02
CA GLY A 57 -1.80 4.73 5.70
C GLY A 57 -0.84 5.45 4.79
N LEU A 58 -0.24 6.53 5.30
CA LEU A 58 0.82 7.30 4.65
C LEU A 58 1.97 7.47 5.65
N ALA A 59 2.94 6.56 5.65
CA ALA A 59 4.00 6.56 6.65
C ALA A 59 5.34 7.02 6.09
N ALA A 60 5.97 7.98 6.78
CA ALA A 60 7.36 8.32 6.52
C ALA A 60 8.30 7.25 7.12
N THR A 61 9.26 6.80 6.33
CA THR A 61 10.25 5.78 6.68
C THR A 61 11.68 6.26 6.35
N THR A 62 12.65 5.39 6.56
CA THR A 62 14.05 5.57 6.18
C THR A 62 14.41 4.76 4.94
N SER A 63 15.57 5.03 4.37
CA SER A 63 16.15 4.29 3.24
C SER A 63 17.68 4.31 3.33
N VAL A 64 18.36 3.72 2.33
CA VAL A 64 19.82 3.72 2.20
C VAL A 64 20.38 5.13 2.01
N ASP A 65 19.60 6.03 1.42
CA ASP A 65 19.99 7.42 1.17
C ASP A 65 19.46 8.37 2.27
N GLN A 66 18.44 7.93 3.03
CA GLN A 66 17.89 8.63 4.20
C GLN A 66 17.82 7.72 5.45
N LYS A 67 18.96 7.50 6.11
CA LYS A 67 19.09 6.46 7.16
C LYS A 67 18.56 6.79 8.56
N ASN A 68 18.60 8.07 8.94
CA ASN A 68 18.48 8.49 10.35
C ASN A 68 17.50 9.64 10.55
N LYS A 69 16.61 9.88 9.58
CA LYS A 69 15.59 10.92 9.64
C LYS A 69 14.32 10.43 8.94
N THR A 70 13.17 10.89 9.41
CA THR A 70 11.86 10.74 8.75
C THR A 70 11.25 12.14 8.60
N ALA A 71 10.31 12.30 7.66
CA ALA A 71 9.73 13.60 7.37
C ALA A 71 8.20 13.54 7.19
N ALA A 72 7.50 12.94 8.16
CA ALA A 72 6.03 12.83 8.10
C ALA A 72 5.32 14.21 8.10
N TRP A 73 5.99 15.27 8.57
CA TRP A 73 5.50 16.64 8.45
C TRP A 73 5.32 17.06 6.98
N ARG A 74 6.18 16.59 6.06
CA ARG A 74 6.06 16.90 4.63
C ARG A 74 4.81 16.24 4.02
N ILE A 75 4.51 15.01 4.43
CA ILE A 75 3.27 14.32 4.01
C ILE A 75 2.05 15.14 4.46
N ARG A 76 2.03 15.61 5.72
CA ARG A 76 0.94 16.45 6.25
C ARG A 76 0.78 17.74 5.46
N GLU A 77 1.89 18.45 5.19
CA GLU A 77 1.86 19.67 4.39
C GLU A 77 1.28 19.42 2.97
N ILE A 78 1.64 18.31 2.34
CA ILE A 78 1.10 17.92 1.02
C ILE A 78 -0.40 17.59 1.12
N VAL A 79 -0.83 16.87 2.15
CA VAL A 79 -2.25 16.54 2.39
C VAL A 79 -3.08 17.81 2.64
N GLU A 80 -2.56 18.75 3.42
CA GLU A 80 -3.19 20.06 3.64
C GLU A 80 -3.30 20.87 2.35
N ALA A 81 -2.26 20.82 1.50
CA ALA A 81 -2.29 21.46 0.18
C ALA A 81 -3.32 20.78 -0.76
N TYR A 82 -3.39 19.45 -0.73
CA TYR A 82 -4.41 18.67 -1.44
C TYR A 82 -5.83 19.08 -1.01
N GLY A 83 -6.08 19.26 0.28
CA GLY A 83 -7.38 19.70 0.79
C GLY A 83 -7.87 21.03 0.20
N LYS A 84 -6.95 21.93 -0.16
CA LYS A 84 -7.29 23.21 -0.82
C LYS A 84 -7.78 23.03 -2.26
N VAL A 85 -7.38 21.95 -2.94
CA VAL A 85 -7.75 21.67 -4.33
C VAL A 85 -8.83 20.58 -4.46
N GLN A 86 -9.07 19.79 -3.42
CA GLN A 86 -10.07 18.72 -3.38
C GLN A 86 -11.47 19.17 -3.86
N PRO A 87 -12.00 20.37 -3.50
CA PRO A 87 -13.30 20.82 -4.03
C PRO A 87 -13.35 20.90 -5.56
N ASN A 88 -12.24 21.19 -6.23
CA ASN A 88 -12.16 21.18 -7.69
C ASN A 88 -12.06 19.76 -8.23
N LEU A 89 -11.33 18.87 -7.56
CA LEU A 89 -11.22 17.45 -7.96
C LEU A 89 -12.58 16.74 -7.90
N LEU A 90 -13.40 17.06 -6.90
CA LEU A 90 -14.77 16.54 -6.75
C LEU A 90 -15.71 16.94 -7.89
N LEU A 91 -15.36 17.94 -8.71
CA LEU A 91 -16.11 18.26 -9.93
C LEU A 91 -15.87 17.24 -11.06
N HIS A 92 -14.80 16.45 -10.97
CA HIS A 92 -14.36 15.51 -12.01
C HIS A 92 -14.68 14.05 -11.66
N ALA A 93 -14.61 13.68 -10.37
CA ALA A 93 -15.02 12.37 -9.90
C ALA A 93 -15.61 12.47 -8.49
N PRO A 94 -16.71 11.75 -8.20
CA PRO A 94 -17.16 11.56 -6.83
C PRO A 94 -16.14 10.65 -6.11
N ASP A 95 -15.97 10.82 -4.80
CA ASP A 95 -15.19 9.92 -3.92
C ASP A 95 -13.71 10.26 -3.70
N PHE A 96 -13.26 11.48 -4.01
CA PHE A 96 -12.00 11.98 -3.47
C PHE A 96 -12.10 12.18 -1.94
N PRO A 97 -11.22 11.57 -1.12
CA PRO A 97 -11.27 11.67 0.34
C PRO A 97 -11.00 13.10 0.82
N ALA A 98 -11.60 13.49 1.94
CA ALA A 98 -11.31 14.77 2.56
C ALA A 98 -9.91 14.77 3.19
N ALA A 99 -9.25 15.93 3.25
CA ALA A 99 -7.95 16.04 3.93
C ALA A 99 -8.06 15.61 5.41
N ASP A 100 -9.18 15.87 6.07
CA ASP A 100 -9.44 15.46 7.46
C ASP A 100 -9.54 13.93 7.64
N GLU A 101 -9.83 13.20 6.56
CA GLU A 101 -9.81 11.72 6.55
C GLU A 101 -8.39 11.19 6.33
N LEU A 102 -7.55 11.93 5.60
CA LEU A 102 -6.18 11.54 5.27
C LEU A 102 -5.15 11.89 6.34
N LEU A 103 -5.31 13.04 7.02
CA LEU A 103 -4.36 13.49 8.04
C LEU A 103 -4.18 12.48 9.21
N PRO A 104 -5.23 11.82 9.73
CA PRO A 104 -5.10 10.83 10.79
C PRO A 104 -4.30 9.58 10.39
N VAL A 105 -4.28 9.22 9.10
CA VAL A 105 -3.54 8.05 8.60
C VAL A 105 -2.09 8.37 8.25
N VAL A 106 -1.65 9.63 8.42
CA VAL A 106 -0.24 10.01 8.29
C VAL A 106 0.54 9.61 9.52
N GLN A 107 1.52 8.72 9.35
CA GLN A 107 2.32 8.17 10.45
C GLN A 107 3.83 8.30 10.17
N GLU A 108 4.64 7.89 11.15
CA GLU A 108 6.09 7.84 11.03
C GLU A 108 6.67 6.55 11.61
N GLY A 109 7.66 6.01 10.91
CA GLY A 109 8.54 4.94 11.39
C GLY A 109 9.72 5.49 12.20
N LEU A 110 10.58 4.58 12.67
CA LEU A 110 11.75 4.97 13.45
C LEU A 110 12.74 5.67 12.52
N PRO A 111 13.41 6.75 12.97
CA PRO A 111 14.49 7.38 12.23
C PRO A 111 15.77 6.52 12.33
N THR A 112 15.68 5.26 11.90
CA THR A 112 16.73 4.25 12.01
C THR A 112 16.66 3.30 10.83
N TYR A 113 17.81 3.09 10.19
CA TYR A 113 17.91 2.33 8.95
C TYR A 113 17.54 0.85 9.09
N GLY A 114 16.61 0.40 8.24
CA GLY A 114 16.38 -1.01 7.93
C GLY A 114 16.08 -1.88 9.16
N MET A 115 16.71 -3.05 9.23
CA MET A 115 16.55 -4.01 10.33
C MET A 115 16.99 -3.46 11.70
N ASN A 116 17.75 -2.37 11.75
CA ASN A 116 18.03 -1.70 13.03
C ASN A 116 16.78 -1.04 13.62
N ALA A 117 15.74 -0.80 12.82
CA ALA A 117 14.41 -0.36 13.28
C ALA A 117 13.46 -1.54 13.60
N VAL A 118 13.91 -2.80 13.47
CA VAL A 118 13.06 -3.98 13.69
C VAL A 118 13.46 -4.75 14.95
N GLY A 119 12.50 -5.18 15.76
CA GLY A 119 12.71 -5.99 16.96
C GLY A 119 11.92 -5.54 18.19
N GLU A 120 12.27 -6.13 19.33
CA GLU A 120 11.65 -5.86 20.62
C GLU A 120 11.83 -4.38 21.01
N GLY A 121 10.75 -3.75 21.48
CA GLY A 121 10.75 -2.35 21.92
C GLY A 121 10.83 -1.33 20.78
N LYS A 122 10.65 -1.75 19.52
CA LYS A 122 10.70 -0.87 18.33
C LYS A 122 9.34 -0.63 17.68
N ASP A 123 8.26 -0.96 18.38
CA ASP A 123 6.91 -0.67 17.95
C ASP A 123 6.70 0.84 17.85
N LEU A 124 6.06 1.27 16.78
CA LEU A 124 5.66 2.66 16.54
C LEU A 124 4.23 2.74 16.01
N PRO A 125 3.59 3.92 16.11
CA PRO A 125 2.26 4.14 15.56
C PRO A 125 2.08 3.63 14.12
N ALA A 126 3.10 3.77 13.26
CA ALA A 126 3.03 3.29 11.87
C ALA A 126 2.93 1.76 11.75
N SER A 127 3.71 1.00 12.53
CA SER A 127 3.70 -0.47 12.48
C SER A 127 2.43 -1.02 13.13
N GLU A 128 1.97 -0.42 14.22
CA GLU A 128 0.71 -0.80 14.88
C GLU A 128 -0.49 -0.54 13.97
N MET A 129 -0.57 0.65 13.38
CA MET A 129 -1.62 1.00 12.44
C MET A 129 -1.67 0.00 11.29
N GLN A 130 -0.51 -0.36 10.72
CA GLN A 130 -0.49 -1.33 9.63
C GLN A 130 -1.03 -2.70 10.07
N ILE A 131 -0.71 -3.16 11.29
CA ILE A 131 -1.27 -4.40 11.84
C ILE A 131 -2.79 -4.29 11.98
N GLU A 132 -3.27 -3.21 12.60
CA GLU A 132 -4.70 -2.97 12.83
C GLU A 132 -5.49 -2.92 11.52
N THR A 133 -5.00 -2.16 10.54
CA THR A 133 -5.56 -2.04 9.20
C THR A 133 -5.68 -3.39 8.50
N VAL A 134 -4.65 -4.24 8.55
CA VAL A 134 -4.68 -5.57 7.90
C VAL A 134 -5.66 -6.51 8.60
N VAL A 135 -5.80 -6.41 9.91
CA VAL A 135 -6.72 -7.26 10.69
C VAL A 135 -8.18 -6.85 10.50
N ALA A 136 -8.45 -5.54 10.46
CA ALA A 136 -9.81 -4.98 10.48
C ALA A 136 -10.66 -5.30 9.23
N ASP A 137 -10.03 -5.66 8.11
CA ASP A 137 -10.71 -5.87 6.83
C ASP A 137 -10.23 -7.20 6.19
N SER A 138 -11.14 -7.90 5.52
CA SER A 138 -10.88 -9.17 4.83
C SER A 138 -10.20 -9.00 3.46
N ARG A 139 -10.31 -7.82 2.85
CA ARG A 139 -9.70 -7.50 1.55
C ARG A 139 -8.18 -7.40 1.70
N THR A 140 -7.48 -7.75 0.63
CA THR A 140 -6.02 -7.58 0.58
C THR A 140 -5.64 -6.11 0.57
N ILE A 141 -4.47 -5.78 1.12
CA ILE A 141 -3.90 -4.44 1.11
C ILE A 141 -2.57 -4.41 0.38
N TRP A 142 -2.37 -3.36 -0.43
CA TRP A 142 -1.11 -3.05 -1.07
C TRP A 142 -0.27 -2.17 -0.16
N VAL A 143 0.90 -2.65 0.22
CA VAL A 143 1.96 -1.85 0.82
C VAL A 143 2.86 -1.39 -0.32
N THR A 144 2.90 -0.08 -0.60
CA THR A 144 3.76 0.47 -1.64
C THR A 144 4.96 1.16 -1.00
N VAL A 145 6.15 0.71 -1.33
CA VAL A 145 7.38 1.07 -0.64
C VAL A 145 8.26 1.88 -1.58
N TRP A 146 8.26 3.19 -1.35
CA TRP A 146 9.05 4.17 -2.09
C TRP A 146 10.42 4.35 -1.45
N GLY A 147 10.53 4.16 -0.12
CA GLY A 147 11.79 4.09 0.63
C GLY A 147 12.17 2.67 1.09
N GLY A 148 12.40 2.50 2.40
CA GLY A 148 12.67 1.21 3.03
C GLY A 148 11.45 0.58 3.71
N PRO A 149 11.23 -0.75 3.59
CA PRO A 149 10.07 -1.44 4.17
C PRO A 149 10.18 -1.73 5.68
N ASN A 150 11.03 -1.03 6.45
CA ASN A 150 11.29 -1.36 7.85
C ASN A 150 10.03 -1.29 8.75
N VAL A 151 9.05 -0.44 8.42
CA VAL A 151 7.75 -0.38 9.10
C VAL A 151 6.96 -1.68 8.89
N LEU A 152 6.93 -2.19 7.65
CA LEU A 152 6.32 -3.48 7.33
C LEU A 152 7.08 -4.64 7.97
N ALA A 153 8.41 -4.57 7.97
CA ALA A 153 9.23 -5.57 8.64
C ALA A 153 8.96 -5.60 10.16
N GLN A 154 8.78 -4.45 10.81
CA GLN A 154 8.40 -4.38 12.23
C GLN A 154 7.02 -4.98 12.47
N ALA A 155 6.03 -4.64 11.64
CA ALA A 155 4.68 -5.22 11.73
C ALA A 155 4.70 -6.75 11.61
N LEU A 156 5.41 -7.28 10.60
CA LEU A 156 5.58 -8.71 10.38
C LEU A 156 6.34 -9.39 11.51
N TRP A 157 7.40 -8.75 12.02
CA TRP A 157 8.16 -9.24 13.18
C TRP A 157 7.25 -9.36 14.40
N LYS A 158 6.53 -8.30 14.75
CA LYS A 158 5.65 -8.29 15.93
C LYS A 158 4.56 -9.35 15.82
N VAL A 159 3.88 -9.46 14.69
CA VAL A 159 2.83 -10.49 14.49
C VAL A 159 3.42 -11.89 14.66
N ARG A 160 4.62 -12.15 14.11
CA ARG A 160 5.29 -13.44 14.26
C ARG A 160 5.66 -13.76 15.71
N GLU A 161 6.10 -12.78 16.49
CA GLU A 161 6.50 -13.01 17.89
C GLU A 161 5.32 -13.08 18.87
N THR A 162 4.17 -12.49 18.53
CA THR A 162 3.04 -12.31 19.47
C THR A 162 1.79 -13.12 19.16
N ARG A 163 1.67 -13.69 17.95
CA ARG A 163 0.48 -14.41 17.50
C ARG A 163 0.76 -15.87 17.17
N SER A 164 -0.32 -16.65 16.97
CA SER A 164 -0.20 -18.03 16.52
C SER A 164 0.33 -18.10 15.08
N LYS A 165 0.78 -19.29 14.68
CA LYS A 165 1.26 -19.53 13.32
C LYS A 165 0.16 -19.30 12.29
N GLU A 166 -1.06 -19.75 12.59
CA GLU A 166 -2.24 -19.59 11.75
C GLU A 166 -2.61 -18.11 11.60
N GLU A 167 -2.59 -17.34 12.69
CA GLU A 167 -2.86 -15.90 12.66
C GLU A 167 -1.80 -15.14 11.85
N LEU A 168 -0.53 -15.58 11.90
CA LEU A 168 0.53 -15.03 11.06
C LEU A 168 0.32 -15.37 9.58
N GLU A 169 -0.03 -16.61 9.26
CA GLU A 169 -0.30 -17.03 7.88
C GLU A 169 -1.47 -16.24 7.28
N ASP A 170 -2.55 -16.05 8.03
CA ASP A 170 -3.69 -15.23 7.64
C ASP A 170 -3.32 -13.76 7.45
N PHE A 171 -2.49 -13.21 8.34
CA PHE A 171 -1.97 -11.85 8.22
C PHE A 171 -1.16 -11.65 6.95
N VAL A 172 -0.20 -12.56 6.67
CA VAL A 172 0.64 -12.49 5.47
C VAL A 172 -0.18 -12.69 4.20
N ALA A 173 -1.19 -13.55 4.21
CA ALA A 173 -2.04 -13.82 3.04
C ALA A 173 -2.82 -12.57 2.55
N LYS A 174 -3.11 -11.62 3.46
CA LYS A 174 -3.78 -10.35 3.14
C LYS A 174 -2.85 -9.28 2.58
N LEU A 175 -1.54 -9.43 2.69
CA LEU A 175 -0.57 -8.41 2.28
C LEU A 175 -0.15 -8.62 0.81
N ARG A 176 0.00 -7.50 0.08
CA ARG A 176 0.68 -7.41 -1.21
C ARG A 176 1.72 -6.31 -1.10
N ASP A 177 2.97 -6.62 -1.39
CA ASP A 177 4.05 -5.64 -1.30
C ASP A 177 4.55 -5.24 -2.70
N TYR A 178 4.78 -3.94 -2.90
CA TYR A 178 5.38 -3.39 -4.10
C TYR A 178 6.49 -2.43 -3.71
N THR A 179 7.73 -2.81 -3.94
CA THR A 179 8.89 -2.01 -3.58
C THR A 179 9.59 -1.41 -4.79
N ILE A 180 10.12 -0.20 -4.61
CA ILE A 180 11.00 0.46 -5.58
C ILE A 180 12.44 0.30 -5.07
N SER A 181 13.25 -0.46 -5.82
CA SER A 181 14.68 -0.69 -5.59
C SER A 181 15.10 -1.41 -4.29
N ASP A 182 14.19 -1.76 -3.39
CA ASP A 182 14.46 -2.27 -2.03
C ASP A 182 15.54 -1.45 -1.32
N GLN A 183 15.12 -0.30 -0.77
CA GLN A 183 16.09 0.69 -0.31
C GLN A 183 16.64 0.44 1.11
N ASP A 184 16.43 -0.72 1.72
CA ASP A 184 17.11 -1.11 2.96
C ASP A 184 17.30 -2.65 3.09
N ASP A 185 17.88 -3.11 4.20
CA ASP A 185 18.11 -4.54 4.46
C ASP A 185 16.89 -5.29 5.05
N SER A 186 15.78 -4.60 5.29
CA SER A 186 14.53 -5.19 5.77
C SER A 186 13.72 -5.84 4.64
N GLY A 187 13.79 -5.34 3.41
CA GLY A 187 13.18 -5.98 2.24
C GLY A 187 13.72 -7.41 1.97
N PRO A 188 15.06 -7.60 1.89
CA PRO A 188 15.68 -8.92 1.85
C PRO A 188 15.28 -9.82 3.02
N TRP A 189 15.17 -9.26 4.23
CA TRP A 189 14.72 -9.99 5.41
C TRP A 189 13.27 -10.46 5.28
N ILE A 190 12.35 -9.60 4.82
CA ILE A 190 10.94 -9.94 4.58
C ILE A 190 10.85 -11.12 3.62
N ARG A 191 11.48 -11.04 2.45
CA ARG A 191 11.42 -12.11 1.43
C ARG A 191 11.99 -13.44 1.91
N LYS A 192 13.01 -13.40 2.77
CA LYS A 192 13.62 -14.60 3.34
C LYS A 192 12.72 -15.26 4.38
N ASN A 193 12.02 -14.48 5.19
CA ASN A 193 11.26 -14.98 6.34
C ASN A 193 9.78 -15.23 6.02
N PHE A 194 9.22 -14.56 5.02
CA PHE A 194 7.83 -14.65 4.60
C PHE A 194 7.72 -14.93 3.09
N PRO A 195 8.24 -16.08 2.61
CA PRO A 195 8.28 -16.39 1.17
C PRO A 195 6.89 -16.52 0.52
N GLN A 196 5.83 -16.67 1.32
CA GLN A 196 4.44 -16.70 0.88
C GLN A 196 3.83 -15.31 0.67
N LEU A 197 4.50 -14.25 1.15
CA LEU A 197 4.09 -12.87 0.87
C LEU A 197 4.23 -12.58 -0.61
N SER A 198 3.16 -12.09 -1.24
CA SER A 198 3.23 -11.61 -2.62
C SER A 198 4.04 -10.32 -2.66
N TYR A 199 5.29 -10.43 -3.10
CA TYR A 199 6.29 -9.36 -3.07
C TYR A 199 6.76 -9.04 -4.49
N ILE A 200 6.50 -7.82 -4.95
CA ILE A 200 7.00 -7.31 -6.21
C ILE A 200 8.10 -6.31 -5.90
N CYS A 201 9.28 -6.49 -6.51
CA CYS A 201 10.31 -5.47 -6.48
C CYS A 201 10.57 -4.95 -7.90
N SER A 202 10.38 -3.65 -8.07
CA SER A 202 10.79 -2.93 -9.27
C SER A 202 12.27 -2.56 -9.13
N PRO A 203 13.18 -3.12 -9.94
CA PRO A 203 14.61 -2.90 -9.78
C PRO A 203 15.00 -1.46 -10.12
N GLY A 204 15.91 -0.89 -9.32
CA GLY A 204 16.62 0.33 -9.67
C GLY A 204 17.72 0.05 -10.68
N PHE A 205 17.99 1.01 -11.57
CA PHE A 205 19.11 0.95 -12.51
C PHE A 205 20.32 1.66 -11.95
N HIS A 206 21.42 0.93 -11.77
CA HIS A 206 22.73 1.51 -11.46
C HIS A 206 23.75 1.09 -12.52
N VAL A 207 24.94 1.69 -12.48
CA VAL A 207 26.03 1.45 -13.46
C VAL A 207 26.42 -0.04 -13.58
N GLY A 208 26.02 -0.89 -12.63
CA GLY A 208 26.21 -2.35 -12.64
C GLY A 208 25.00 -3.21 -13.07
N GLY A 209 23.91 -2.63 -13.54
CA GLY A 209 22.68 -3.34 -13.97
C GLY A 209 21.42 -2.99 -13.17
N ALA A 210 20.29 -3.58 -13.54
CA ALA A 210 19.04 -3.46 -12.80
C ALA A 210 19.06 -4.44 -11.62
N SER A 211 18.96 -3.95 -10.39
CA SER A 211 18.94 -4.82 -9.21
C SER A 211 17.96 -4.32 -8.17
N CYS A 212 17.14 -5.24 -7.65
CA CYS A 212 16.65 -5.15 -6.29
C CYS A 212 17.82 -5.52 -5.38
N ARG A 213 18.26 -4.61 -4.51
CA ARG A 213 19.46 -4.87 -3.70
C ARG A 213 19.19 -6.08 -2.78
N LEU A 214 19.96 -7.15 -3.01
CA LEU A 214 20.02 -8.39 -2.24
C LEU A 214 18.72 -9.22 -2.18
N GLY A 215 18.57 -10.15 -3.12
CA GLY A 215 17.69 -11.31 -2.94
C GLY A 215 17.11 -11.83 -4.24
N ARG A 216 17.32 -13.12 -4.53
CA ARG A 216 16.71 -13.80 -5.68
C ARG A 216 15.19 -13.93 -5.46
N SER A 217 14.37 -13.11 -6.13
CA SER A 217 13.10 -13.55 -6.73
C SER A 217 12.39 -12.46 -7.54
N LEU A 218 11.71 -12.95 -8.59
CA LEU A 218 10.86 -12.32 -9.61
C LEU A 218 11.17 -10.86 -10.01
N TYR A 219 12.02 -10.73 -11.02
CA TYR A 219 12.09 -9.53 -11.85
C TYR A 219 10.86 -9.48 -12.75
N ILE A 220 10.00 -8.47 -12.59
CA ILE A 220 9.09 -8.11 -13.68
C ILE A 220 9.92 -7.32 -14.71
N LEU A 221 10.71 -8.05 -15.49
CA LEU A 221 11.22 -7.55 -16.76
C LEU A 221 10.06 -7.63 -17.74
N PHE A 222 9.40 -6.49 -18.00
CA PHE A 222 8.66 -6.34 -19.24
C PHE A 222 9.69 -6.32 -20.38
N SER A 223 10.10 -7.50 -20.86
CA SER A 223 10.54 -7.61 -22.24
C SER A 223 9.30 -7.54 -23.11
N ARG A 224 9.30 -6.63 -24.08
CA ARG A 224 8.46 -6.78 -25.27
C ARG A 224 8.80 -8.07 -26.00
#